data_AF-A0A8T7C1Q4-F1
#
_entry.id   AF-A0A8T7C1Q4-F1
#
_cell.length_a   1.000
_cell.length_b   1.000
_cell.length_c   1.000
_cell.angle_alpha   90.00
_cell.angle_beta   90.00
_cell.angle_gamma   90.00
#
_symmetry.space_group_name_H-M   'P 1'
#
loop_
_entity.id
_entity.type
_entity.pdbx_description
1 polymer ?
#
loop_
_entity_poly.entity_id
_entity_poly.type
_entity_poly.pdbx_seq_one_letter_code
_entity_poly.pdbx_strand_id
1 'polypeptide(L)'
;MKSYVNTARNHRFTLILLATFFLAACGGGGGGGLTSAPDVPPIADTPTSESMVFIGLTDAEGDFLQYKVAVSSVTLTRANGVVVETLPLSTEVDFAQYTEVTEFVTAASVPVGKYIAAALTLEYEDATVEIENANGDPVAATVLNEDGSPAGSVTLSVEFADRDGFVIAPGIPAHVTLDFDLESSHTVNLDVSPATATLTGVLLADPMLEDPKPRRARGVLESVSVDANQFVLDLRPFFRPDGRFGKLPVDVNDATGYEINGVTYSGRDGLLALADQPQNTPVVAFGELDIAARSFLAEVVYAGTSVPFGEQDVATGTVIARDGNEFTLHGAVLVQQDFRFRRVPALKVLISDNTAVTQVKSSFDDYGPADISVGQRVTVTGELMQSATDRVVLDASEGRARLLFSQIHGLVNTVGPLVMELASINRIHPQRFDFAGTGSGAALAADPAAYEVDTSALPLENVDSGDALKVRGFVTPFGTAPDDFLAQSAGEVSIQPGRTAIHWAAGQGNDALLSADAQGISVDITSAARAGHLLLGSIGFDLQQAGDVWSFAPTAGRGGMYAIVTRDSRQVFTQFGEFVDTLLLQLGADREIARIRSKDVLDTAELASTGRQLVVFLR
;
A
#
# COMPACT_ATOMS: atom_id res chain seq x y z
N MET A 1 -7.24 19.63 37.64
CA MET A 1 -8.32 19.93 38.61
C MET A 1 -9.57 20.37 37.85
N LYS A 2 -10.47 19.42 37.51
CA LYS A 2 -11.92 19.59 37.38
C LYS A 2 -12.52 18.22 37.08
N SER A 3 -13.42 17.82 37.97
CA SER A 3 -14.09 16.53 38.07
C SER A 3 -15.32 16.51 37.18
N TYR A 4 -15.57 15.40 36.49
CA TYR A 4 -16.89 15.06 35.95
C TYR A 4 -17.40 13.79 36.64
N VAL A 5 -18.40 14.00 37.50
CA VAL A 5 -19.30 13.00 38.08
C VAL A 5 -20.67 13.25 37.47
N ASN A 6 -21.37 12.18 37.07
CA ASN A 6 -22.84 11.99 36.99
C ASN A 6 -23.24 11.15 35.75
N THR A 7 -24.18 10.20 35.75
CA THR A 7 -25.01 9.54 36.78
C THR A 7 -25.63 8.31 36.10
N ALA A 8 -25.65 7.16 36.77
CA ALA A 8 -26.41 5.98 36.35
C ALA A 8 -27.92 6.20 36.55
N ARG A 9 -28.76 5.77 35.61
CA ARG A 9 -30.22 5.72 35.81
C ARG A 9 -30.81 4.43 35.25
N ASN A 10 -31.07 3.50 36.18
CA ASN A 10 -31.92 2.34 36.03
C ASN A 10 -33.36 2.73 35.63
N HIS A 11 -34.00 1.91 34.79
CA HIS A 11 -35.45 1.74 34.78
C HIS A 11 -35.84 0.28 34.54
N ARG A 12 -37.02 -0.06 35.07
CA ARG A 12 -37.44 -1.37 35.53
C ARG A 12 -38.26 -2.12 34.48
N PHE A 13 -37.97 -3.42 34.34
CA PHE A 13 -38.87 -4.58 34.50
C PHE A 13 -40.38 -4.48 34.15
N THR A 14 -40.79 -5.44 33.29
CA THR A 14 -42.02 -6.29 33.29
C THR A 14 -43.21 -5.91 32.41
N LEU A 15 -43.55 -6.75 31.42
CA LEU A 15 -44.82 -7.52 31.39
C LEU A 15 -44.77 -8.72 30.41
N ILE A 16 -45.56 -9.74 30.76
CA ILE A 16 -45.67 -11.13 30.26
C ILE A 16 -46.89 -11.28 29.34
N LEU A 17 -46.81 -12.14 28.30
CA LEU A 17 -47.91 -13.02 27.80
C LEU A 17 -47.34 -13.97 26.71
N LEU A 18 -47.03 -15.25 26.96
CA LEU A 18 -47.88 -16.46 27.04
C LEU A 18 -48.69 -16.80 25.77
N ALA A 19 -48.23 -17.81 25.00
CA ALA A 19 -49.09 -18.71 24.21
C ALA A 19 -48.38 -20.05 23.94
N THR A 20 -48.77 -21.07 24.71
CA THR A 20 -48.47 -22.48 24.50
C THR A 20 -49.59 -23.13 23.67
N PHE A 21 -49.23 -23.98 22.71
CA PHE A 21 -50.11 -25.05 22.23
C PHE A 21 -49.31 -26.36 22.15
N PHE A 22 -49.77 -27.34 22.94
CA PHE A 22 -49.38 -28.75 22.91
C PHE A 22 -50.28 -29.53 21.93
N LEU A 23 -49.72 -30.58 21.32
CA LEU A 23 -50.27 -31.93 21.04
C LEU A 23 -49.37 -32.57 19.96
N ALA A 24 -48.44 -33.49 20.25
CA ALA A 24 -48.55 -34.89 20.70
C ALA A 24 -48.85 -35.91 19.56
N ALA A 25 -47.84 -36.75 19.25
CA ALA A 25 -47.88 -38.20 18.90
C ALA A 25 -46.74 -38.56 17.91
N CYS A 26 -46.13 -39.75 17.87
CA CYS A 26 -45.90 -40.87 18.80
C CYS A 26 -45.00 -41.88 18.05
N GLY A 27 -44.04 -42.51 18.76
CA GLY A 27 -43.40 -43.80 18.39
C GLY A 27 -42.01 -43.69 17.76
N GLY A 28 -40.96 -44.40 18.18
CA GLY A 28 -40.68 -45.37 19.26
C GLY A 28 -39.15 -45.62 19.25
N GLY A 29 -38.43 -45.56 20.38
CA GLY A 29 -37.95 -46.71 21.17
C GLY A 29 -36.89 -47.57 20.43
N GLY A 30 -35.64 -47.73 20.84
CA GLY A 30 -34.86 -47.31 22.00
C GLY A 30 -33.44 -47.92 21.96
N GLY A 31 -32.54 -47.48 22.85
CA GLY A 31 -31.21 -48.09 23.08
C GLY A 31 -30.18 -47.08 23.56
N GLY A 32 -29.93 -47.03 24.87
CA GLY A 32 -29.16 -45.98 25.53
C GLY A 32 -27.64 -46.06 25.34
N GLY A 33 -27.00 -44.88 25.35
CA GLY A 33 -25.57 -44.65 25.44
C GLY A 33 -25.34 -43.17 25.71
N LEU A 34 -24.59 -42.85 26.76
CA LEU A 34 -24.31 -41.51 27.28
C LEU A 34 -23.79 -40.57 26.19
N THR A 35 -24.41 -39.40 25.99
CA THR A 35 -23.93 -38.38 25.05
C THR A 35 -23.40 -37.16 25.80
N SER A 36 -22.13 -36.88 25.51
CA SER A 36 -21.43 -35.61 25.55
C SER A 36 -22.23 -34.47 24.90
N ALA A 37 -21.77 -33.23 25.19
CA ALA A 37 -22.23 -31.97 24.61
C ALA A 37 -22.46 -32.05 23.09
N PRO A 38 -23.37 -31.23 22.51
CA PRO A 38 -23.65 -31.29 21.08
C PRO A 38 -22.40 -30.92 20.29
N ASP A 39 -21.83 -31.91 19.61
CA ASP A 39 -20.89 -31.73 18.51
C ASP A 39 -21.54 -30.81 17.46
N VAL A 40 -20.83 -29.73 17.13
CA VAL A 40 -21.04 -29.04 15.86
C VAL A 40 -20.87 -30.09 14.76
N PRO A 41 -21.85 -30.33 13.89
CA PRO A 41 -21.68 -31.32 12.85
C PRO A 41 -20.48 -30.93 11.99
N PRO A 42 -19.54 -31.87 11.71
CA PRO A 42 -18.48 -31.59 10.76
C PRO A 42 -19.14 -31.19 9.45
N ILE A 43 -18.73 -30.05 8.88
CA ILE A 43 -19.13 -29.67 7.53
C ILE A 43 -18.66 -30.80 6.63
N ALA A 44 -19.61 -31.60 6.13
CA ALA A 44 -19.32 -32.65 5.18
C ALA A 44 -18.77 -32.00 3.90
N ASP A 45 -17.52 -32.33 3.57
CA ASP A 45 -16.81 -31.90 2.35
C ASP A 45 -17.55 -32.52 1.14
N THR A 46 -18.64 -31.88 0.74
CA THR A 46 -19.34 -32.18 -0.51
C THR A 46 -18.69 -31.30 -1.57
N PRO A 47 -17.98 -31.85 -2.56
CA PRO A 47 -17.37 -31.03 -3.60
C PRO A 47 -18.49 -30.54 -4.51
N THR A 48 -18.76 -29.22 -4.57
CA THR A 48 -19.41 -28.53 -5.72
C THR A 48 -19.77 -27.05 -5.50
N SER A 49 -19.76 -26.49 -4.29
CA SER A 49 -19.98 -25.04 -4.15
C SER A 49 -18.68 -24.26 -4.25
N GLU A 50 -18.60 -23.36 -5.22
CA GLU A 50 -17.56 -22.33 -5.31
C GLU A 50 -18.11 -20.99 -4.81
N SER A 51 -17.22 -20.09 -4.42
CA SER A 51 -17.53 -18.68 -4.14
C SER A 51 -16.41 -17.79 -4.66
N MET A 52 -16.70 -16.49 -4.75
CA MET A 52 -15.75 -15.50 -5.24
C MET A 52 -14.74 -15.13 -4.16
N VAL A 53 -13.46 -15.10 -4.53
CA VAL A 53 -12.40 -14.46 -3.76
C VAL A 53 -11.78 -13.34 -4.60
N PHE A 54 -11.65 -12.18 -3.99
CA PHE A 54 -10.91 -11.05 -4.55
C PHE A 54 -9.56 -10.95 -3.85
N ILE A 55 -8.49 -10.96 -4.63
CA ILE A 55 -7.14 -10.85 -4.11
C ILE A 55 -6.58 -9.50 -4.51
N GLY A 56 -6.08 -8.76 -3.53
CA GLY A 56 -5.36 -7.51 -3.72
C GLY A 56 -3.87 -7.69 -3.52
N LEU A 57 -3.05 -7.01 -4.33
CA LEU A 57 -1.60 -6.87 -4.12
C LEU A 57 -1.24 -5.44 -3.74
N THR A 58 -0.39 -5.32 -2.74
CA THR A 58 0.17 -4.05 -2.29
C THR A 58 1.60 -4.26 -1.84
N ASP A 59 2.27 -3.14 -1.53
CA ASP A 59 3.62 -3.12 -0.98
C ASP A 59 3.67 -2.11 0.17
N ALA A 60 4.67 -2.24 1.04
CA ALA A 60 5.04 -1.24 2.01
C ALA A 60 6.01 -0.20 1.41
N GLU A 61 6.04 1.00 1.99
CA GLU A 61 7.04 2.00 1.64
C GLU A 61 8.46 1.49 2.00
N GLY A 62 9.34 1.42 0.99
CA GLY A 62 10.71 0.92 1.11
C GLY A 62 11.72 1.71 0.28
N ASP A 63 12.98 1.27 0.27
CA ASP A 63 14.10 1.99 -0.36
C ASP A 63 14.14 1.85 -1.91
N PHE A 64 13.19 1.09 -2.46
CA PHE A 64 13.11 0.80 -3.88
C PHE A 64 12.41 1.92 -4.64
N LEU A 65 13.09 2.45 -5.65
CA LEU A 65 12.52 3.38 -6.61
C LEU A 65 11.72 2.66 -7.70
N GLN A 66 12.09 1.41 -8.00
CA GLN A 66 11.39 0.50 -8.88
C GLN A 66 11.67 -0.93 -8.43
N TYR A 67 10.64 -1.76 -8.42
CA TYR A 67 10.75 -3.19 -8.16
C TYR A 67 9.81 -3.94 -9.10
N LYS A 68 10.27 -4.09 -10.34
CA LYS A 68 9.53 -4.72 -11.42
C LYS A 68 9.87 -6.20 -11.47
N VAL A 69 8.88 -7.06 -11.22
CA VAL A 69 9.03 -8.51 -11.22
C VAL A 69 7.76 -9.16 -11.76
N ALA A 70 7.89 -10.33 -12.39
CA ALA A 70 6.72 -11.07 -12.82
C ALA A 70 6.15 -11.88 -11.66
N VAL A 71 4.85 -11.73 -11.40
CA VAL A 71 4.08 -12.62 -10.56
C VAL A 71 3.57 -13.75 -11.44
N SER A 72 4.02 -14.98 -11.22
CA SER A 72 3.66 -16.15 -12.04
C SER A 72 2.52 -16.98 -11.46
N SER A 73 2.33 -16.94 -10.14
CA SER A 73 1.31 -17.72 -9.44
C SER A 73 0.82 -17.03 -8.17
N VAL A 74 -0.47 -17.17 -7.87
CA VAL A 74 -1.06 -16.84 -6.57
C VAL A 74 -1.94 -18.00 -6.13
N THR A 75 -1.54 -18.71 -5.08
CA THR A 75 -2.27 -19.88 -4.61
C THR A 75 -2.85 -19.69 -3.22
N LEU A 76 -3.97 -20.37 -2.97
CA LEU A 76 -4.56 -20.53 -1.65
C LEU A 76 -4.58 -22.01 -1.27
N THR A 77 -4.12 -22.35 -0.07
CA THR A 77 -4.08 -23.72 0.44
C THR A 77 -5.23 -23.95 1.41
N ARG A 78 -6.13 -24.90 1.10
CA ARG A 78 -7.22 -25.33 1.98
C ARG A 78 -6.68 -26.13 3.17
N ALA A 79 -7.43 -26.15 4.26
CA ALA A 79 -7.11 -26.94 5.46
C ALA A 79 -6.98 -28.45 5.21
N ASN A 80 -7.56 -28.97 4.12
CA ASN A 80 -7.43 -30.36 3.69
C ASN A 80 -6.21 -30.61 2.77
N GLY A 81 -5.34 -29.61 2.59
CA GLY A 81 -4.12 -29.68 1.78
C GLY A 81 -4.32 -29.41 0.28
N VAL A 82 -5.55 -29.16 -0.18
CA VAL A 82 -5.79 -28.80 -1.59
C VAL A 82 -5.28 -27.39 -1.86
N VAL A 83 -4.39 -27.26 -2.85
CA VAL A 83 -3.89 -25.97 -3.35
C VAL A 83 -4.75 -25.52 -4.53
N VAL A 84 -5.18 -24.25 -4.51
CA VAL A 84 -6.01 -23.64 -5.55
C VAL A 84 -5.23 -22.49 -6.18
N GLU A 85 -4.98 -22.56 -7.47
CA GLU A 85 -4.44 -21.45 -8.27
C GLU A 85 -5.55 -20.41 -8.50
N THR A 86 -5.21 -19.14 -8.30
CA THR A 86 -6.16 -18.03 -8.42
C THR A 86 -5.71 -17.01 -9.47
N LEU A 87 -4.46 -17.05 -9.89
CA LEU A 87 -3.93 -16.20 -10.94
C LEU A 87 -4.01 -16.94 -12.30
N PRO A 88 -4.84 -16.46 -13.24
CA PRO A 88 -5.04 -17.17 -14.50
C PRO A 88 -3.84 -17.06 -15.45
N LEU A 89 -3.08 -15.96 -15.36
CA LEU A 89 -1.93 -15.67 -16.21
C LEU A 89 -0.89 -14.92 -15.39
N SER A 90 0.39 -15.19 -15.66
CA SER A 90 1.47 -14.37 -15.10
C SER A 90 1.30 -12.91 -15.48
N THR A 91 1.58 -12.00 -14.55
CA THR A 91 1.52 -10.55 -14.76
C THR A 91 2.75 -9.88 -14.18
N GLU A 92 3.20 -8.83 -14.86
CA GLU A 92 4.32 -8.02 -14.38
C GLU A 92 3.82 -6.94 -13.43
N VAL A 93 4.55 -6.73 -12.33
CA VAL A 93 4.18 -5.79 -11.27
C VAL A 93 5.40 -4.96 -10.89
N ASP A 94 5.22 -3.65 -10.78
CA ASP A 94 6.20 -2.74 -10.17
C ASP A 94 5.75 -2.41 -8.74
N PHE A 95 6.15 -3.21 -7.75
CA PHE A 95 5.65 -3.13 -6.37
C PHE A 95 5.87 -1.75 -5.74
N ALA A 96 6.95 -1.06 -6.11
CA ALA A 96 7.25 0.30 -5.64
C ALA A 96 6.16 1.34 -6.00
N GLN A 97 5.25 1.04 -6.93
CA GLN A 97 4.10 1.90 -7.29
C GLN A 97 2.86 1.67 -6.42
N TYR A 98 2.85 0.65 -5.57
CA TYR A 98 1.68 0.18 -4.81
C TYR A 98 1.79 0.42 -3.30
N THR A 99 2.62 1.37 -2.90
CA THR A 99 2.81 1.70 -1.47
C THR A 99 1.60 2.42 -0.85
N GLU A 100 0.79 3.09 -1.67
CA GLU A 100 -0.34 3.95 -1.25
C GLU A 100 -1.70 3.42 -1.71
N VAL A 101 -1.72 2.29 -2.43
CA VAL A 101 -2.91 1.72 -3.04
C VAL A 101 -2.81 0.21 -3.04
N THR A 102 -3.92 -0.49 -2.88
CA THR A 102 -3.97 -1.93 -3.18
C THR A 102 -4.66 -2.15 -4.51
N GLU A 103 -4.02 -2.88 -5.41
CA GLU A 103 -4.57 -3.26 -6.71
C GLU A 103 -5.28 -4.62 -6.62
N PHE A 104 -6.51 -4.71 -7.10
CA PHE A 104 -7.14 -6.02 -7.33
C PHE A 104 -6.42 -6.75 -8.46
N VAL A 105 -5.82 -7.92 -8.15
CA VAL A 105 -5.10 -8.73 -9.14
C VAL A 105 -5.97 -9.82 -9.74
N THR A 106 -6.88 -10.41 -8.97
CA THR A 106 -7.77 -11.48 -9.45
C THR A 106 -9.08 -11.51 -8.69
N ALA A 107 -10.14 -11.91 -9.41
CA ALA A 107 -11.46 -12.25 -8.91
C ALA A 107 -11.72 -13.72 -9.28
N ALA A 108 -11.30 -14.64 -8.41
CA ALA A 108 -11.33 -16.07 -8.69
C ALA A 108 -12.56 -16.76 -8.08
N SER A 109 -13.12 -17.72 -8.82
CA SER A 109 -14.09 -18.68 -8.27
C SER A 109 -13.30 -19.82 -7.63
N VAL A 110 -13.44 -20.02 -6.33
CA VAL A 110 -12.68 -21.04 -5.59
C VAL A 110 -13.60 -21.91 -4.74
N PRO A 111 -13.23 -23.18 -4.47
CA PRO A 111 -14.02 -24.06 -3.61
C PRO A 111 -14.27 -23.44 -2.23
N VAL A 112 -15.50 -23.55 -1.72
CA VAL A 112 -15.79 -23.09 -0.36
C VAL A 112 -14.99 -23.91 0.67
N GLY A 113 -14.65 -23.27 1.78
CA GLY A 113 -13.98 -23.92 2.90
C GLY A 113 -13.01 -23.02 3.63
N LYS A 114 -12.32 -23.64 4.59
CA LYS A 114 -11.27 -22.99 5.38
C LYS A 114 -9.94 -23.10 4.66
N TYR A 115 -9.28 -21.97 4.46
CA TYR A 115 -7.94 -21.85 3.92
C TYR A 115 -6.96 -21.51 5.04
N ILE A 116 -5.75 -22.07 4.94
CA ILE A 116 -4.72 -22.02 5.98
C ILE A 116 -3.42 -21.37 5.50
N ALA A 117 -3.25 -21.17 4.20
CA ALA A 117 -2.09 -20.46 3.67
C ALA A 117 -2.40 -19.80 2.33
N ALA A 118 -1.58 -18.81 1.98
CA ALA A 118 -1.46 -18.26 0.64
C ALA A 118 0.01 -18.29 0.19
N ALA A 119 0.24 -18.35 -1.12
CA ALA A 119 1.57 -18.20 -1.68
C ALA A 119 1.58 -17.35 -2.95
N LEU A 120 2.67 -16.61 -3.13
CA LEU A 120 2.98 -15.73 -4.25
C LEU A 120 4.28 -16.20 -4.89
N THR A 121 4.27 -16.56 -6.17
CA THR A 121 5.50 -16.91 -6.91
C THR A 121 5.95 -15.75 -7.77
N LEU A 122 7.21 -15.36 -7.61
CA LEU A 122 7.88 -14.27 -8.30
C LEU A 122 8.99 -14.83 -9.21
N GLU A 123 9.05 -14.34 -10.44
CA GLU A 123 10.08 -14.70 -11.43
C GLU A 123 11.02 -13.52 -11.65
N TYR A 124 12.31 -13.74 -11.36
CA TYR A 124 13.34 -12.70 -11.38
C TYR A 124 14.18 -12.64 -12.66
N GLU A 125 13.94 -13.52 -13.64
CA GLU A 125 14.75 -13.59 -14.87
C GLU A 125 14.79 -12.26 -15.64
N ASP A 126 13.64 -11.59 -15.76
CA ASP A 126 13.48 -10.29 -16.41
C ASP A 126 13.24 -9.14 -15.41
N ALA A 127 13.52 -9.37 -14.12
CA ALA A 127 13.25 -8.37 -13.10
C ALA A 127 14.13 -7.12 -13.27
N THR A 128 13.53 -5.95 -13.04
CA THR A 128 14.22 -4.67 -13.02
C THR A 128 14.06 -4.04 -11.65
N VAL A 129 15.15 -3.93 -10.91
CA VAL A 129 15.16 -3.36 -9.57
C VAL A 129 16.11 -2.16 -9.53
N GLU A 130 15.61 -1.05 -9.02
CA GLU A 130 16.39 0.17 -8.83
C GLU A 130 16.19 0.72 -7.42
N ILE A 131 17.28 1.19 -6.84
CA ILE A 131 17.36 1.69 -5.48
C ILE A 131 17.91 3.10 -5.53
N GLU A 132 17.42 3.97 -4.66
CA GLU A 132 18.01 5.30 -4.51
C GLU A 132 19.33 5.22 -3.74
N ASN A 133 20.41 5.78 -4.28
CA ASN A 133 21.66 5.89 -3.52
C ASN A 133 21.66 7.11 -2.59
N ALA A 134 22.72 7.27 -1.79
CA ALA A 134 22.84 8.39 -0.86
C ALA A 134 22.78 9.79 -1.51
N ASN A 135 22.99 9.90 -2.83
CA ASN A 135 22.90 11.15 -3.59
C ASN A 135 21.52 11.35 -4.27
N GLY A 136 20.58 10.44 -4.04
CA GLY A 136 19.26 10.48 -4.69
C GLY A 136 19.25 9.90 -6.12
N ASP A 137 20.33 9.27 -6.60
CA ASP A 137 20.38 8.70 -7.94
C ASP A 137 19.82 7.27 -7.98
N PRO A 138 19.05 6.91 -9.03
CA PRO A 138 18.67 5.52 -9.24
C PRO A 138 19.89 4.68 -9.61
N VAL A 139 20.12 3.62 -8.85
CA VAL A 139 21.15 2.62 -9.11
C VAL A 139 20.47 1.27 -9.34
N ALA A 140 20.81 0.62 -10.46
CA ALA A 140 20.35 -0.73 -10.74
C ALA A 140 20.90 -1.71 -9.71
N ALA A 141 20.03 -2.59 -9.21
CA ALA A 141 20.37 -3.60 -8.22
C ALA A 141 20.09 -5.01 -8.75
N THR A 142 21.02 -5.93 -8.46
CA THR A 142 20.81 -7.36 -8.70
C THR A 142 20.15 -7.99 -7.47
N VAL A 143 19.08 -8.75 -7.68
CA VAL A 143 18.43 -9.50 -6.59
C VAL A 143 19.15 -10.82 -6.37
N LEU A 144 19.56 -11.07 -5.12
CA LEU A 144 20.28 -12.27 -4.70
C LEU A 144 19.45 -13.05 -3.68
N ASN A 145 19.56 -14.37 -3.67
CA ASN A 145 19.12 -15.20 -2.56
C ASN A 145 20.06 -15.03 -1.36
N GLU A 146 19.66 -15.51 -0.18
CA GLU A 146 20.48 -15.44 1.04
C GLU A 146 21.83 -16.17 0.94
N ASP A 147 21.98 -17.12 0.02
CA ASP A 147 23.24 -17.81 -0.27
C ASP A 147 24.16 -17.04 -1.23
N GLY A 148 23.75 -15.87 -1.68
CA GLY A 148 24.48 -15.00 -2.61
C GLY A 148 24.32 -15.37 -4.09
N SER A 149 23.54 -16.40 -4.43
CA SER A 149 23.20 -16.71 -5.82
C SER A 149 22.15 -15.73 -6.38
N PRO A 150 22.10 -15.46 -7.69
CA PRO A 150 21.02 -14.66 -8.29
C PRO A 150 19.64 -15.29 -8.04
N ALA A 151 18.64 -14.46 -7.74
CA ALA A 151 17.26 -14.93 -7.61
C ALA A 151 16.72 -15.42 -8.95
N GLY A 152 16.01 -16.56 -8.94
CA GLY A 152 15.34 -17.15 -10.09
C GLY A 152 13.82 -17.13 -9.91
N SER A 153 13.20 -18.31 -9.79
CA SER A 153 11.81 -18.43 -9.31
C SER A 153 11.81 -18.49 -7.78
N VAL A 154 11.10 -17.58 -7.12
CA VAL A 154 10.96 -17.55 -5.66
C VAL A 154 9.50 -17.63 -5.28
N THR A 155 9.14 -18.59 -4.42
CA THR A 155 7.80 -18.68 -3.84
C THR A 155 7.82 -18.16 -2.41
N LEU A 156 7.05 -17.11 -2.17
CA LEU A 156 6.78 -16.56 -0.86
C LEU A 156 5.48 -17.16 -0.34
N SER A 157 5.47 -17.64 0.90
CA SER A 157 4.30 -18.26 1.51
C SER A 157 4.00 -17.64 2.86
N VAL A 158 2.71 -17.52 3.16
CA VAL A 158 2.20 -17.04 4.44
C VAL A 158 1.15 -18.01 4.97
N GLU A 159 1.31 -18.42 6.22
CA GLU A 159 0.33 -19.24 6.93
C GLU A 159 -0.63 -18.35 7.73
N PHE A 160 -1.92 -18.64 7.67
CA PHE A 160 -2.95 -17.98 8.48
C PHE A 160 -2.99 -18.64 9.85
N ALA A 161 -2.06 -18.28 10.75
CA ALA A 161 -2.01 -18.88 12.09
C ALA A 161 -3.09 -18.32 13.04
N ASP A 162 -3.69 -19.26 13.77
CA ASP A 162 -4.66 -19.18 14.87
C ASP A 162 -6.04 -18.47 14.70
N ARG A 163 -7.05 -19.35 14.55
CA ARG A 163 -8.50 -19.21 14.82
C ARG A 163 -9.22 -18.10 14.04
N ASP A 164 -9.40 -18.23 12.73
CA ASP A 164 -10.40 -19.15 12.16
C ASP A 164 -10.00 -19.69 10.78
N GLY A 165 -8.77 -19.42 10.34
CA GLY A 165 -8.38 -19.54 8.93
C GLY A 165 -9.22 -18.62 8.04
N PHE A 166 -8.78 -18.41 6.82
CA PHE A 166 -9.55 -17.64 5.86
C PHE A 166 -10.72 -18.49 5.35
N VAL A 167 -11.94 -18.19 5.82
CA VAL A 167 -13.14 -18.97 5.48
C VAL A 167 -13.86 -18.36 4.28
N ILE A 168 -13.96 -19.13 3.22
CA ILE A 168 -14.74 -18.79 2.02
C ILE A 168 -16.09 -19.49 2.13
N ALA A 169 -17.16 -18.69 2.26
CA ALA A 169 -18.53 -19.17 2.44
C ALA A 169 -19.34 -19.12 1.12
N PRO A 170 -20.32 -20.01 0.92
CA PRO A 170 -21.13 -20.04 -0.30
C PRO A 170 -21.87 -18.73 -0.55
N GLY A 171 -21.73 -18.15 -1.75
CA GLY A 171 -22.46 -16.96 -2.18
C GLY A 171 -22.07 -15.66 -1.46
N ILE A 172 -21.05 -15.71 -0.60
CA ILE A 172 -20.53 -14.54 0.08
C ILE A 172 -19.10 -14.31 -0.43
N PRO A 173 -18.83 -13.21 -1.15
CA PRO A 173 -17.48 -12.90 -1.59
C PRO A 173 -16.52 -12.79 -0.41
N ALA A 174 -15.27 -13.21 -0.63
CA ALA A 174 -14.19 -13.11 0.32
C ALA A 174 -13.09 -12.20 -0.24
N HIS A 175 -12.33 -11.56 0.63
CA HIS A 175 -11.25 -10.64 0.25
C HIS A 175 -10.00 -11.00 1.02
N VAL A 176 -8.85 -10.93 0.35
CA VAL A 176 -7.54 -11.06 0.99
C VAL A 176 -6.57 -10.09 0.32
N THR A 177 -5.80 -9.36 1.12
CA THR A 177 -4.68 -8.58 0.64
C THR A 177 -3.40 -9.34 0.90
N LEU A 178 -2.57 -9.51 -0.12
CA LEU A 178 -1.20 -9.98 0.03
C LEU A 178 -0.27 -8.76 -0.10
N ASP A 179 0.49 -8.51 0.95
CA ASP A 179 1.45 -7.41 1.04
C ASP A 179 2.85 -8.01 0.93
N PHE A 180 3.49 -7.78 -0.22
CA PHE A 180 4.90 -8.12 -0.39
C PHE A 180 5.70 -6.94 0.10
N ASP A 181 5.97 -6.90 1.40
CA ASP A 181 6.74 -5.85 2.05
C ASP A 181 8.18 -5.90 1.52
N LEU A 182 8.47 -5.10 0.48
CA LEU A 182 9.77 -5.07 -0.17
C LEU A 182 10.87 -4.75 0.82
N GLU A 183 10.58 -3.85 1.75
CA GLU A 183 11.55 -3.42 2.73
C GLU A 183 11.92 -4.58 3.64
N SER A 184 10.94 -5.19 4.30
CA SER A 184 11.15 -6.32 5.20
C SER A 184 11.74 -7.53 4.48
N SER A 185 11.47 -7.66 3.18
CA SER A 185 11.95 -8.76 2.35
C SER A 185 13.40 -8.64 1.89
N HIS A 186 14.02 -7.45 1.91
CA HIS A 186 15.34 -7.25 1.33
C HIS A 186 16.37 -6.66 2.28
N THR A 187 17.64 -7.03 2.09
CA THR A 187 18.78 -6.26 2.60
C THR A 187 19.51 -5.64 1.42
N VAL A 188 19.60 -4.31 1.42
CA VAL A 188 20.27 -3.54 0.36
C VAL A 188 21.74 -3.36 0.67
N ASN A 189 22.59 -3.49 -0.35
CA ASN A 189 24.00 -3.12 -0.31
C ASN A 189 24.36 -2.25 -1.52
N LEU A 190 24.60 -0.97 -1.24
CA LEU A 190 24.99 0.05 -2.22
C LEU A 190 26.52 0.22 -2.36
N ASP A 191 27.31 -0.46 -1.53
CA ASP A 191 28.79 -0.35 -1.53
C ASP A 191 29.44 -1.19 -2.65
N VAL A 192 28.63 -1.88 -3.46
CA VAL A 192 29.04 -2.74 -4.57
C VAL A 192 28.44 -2.23 -5.89
N SER A 193 29.09 -2.54 -7.01
CA SER A 193 28.63 -2.15 -8.35
C SER A 193 28.53 -3.38 -9.27
N PRO A 194 27.33 -3.74 -9.78
CA PRO A 194 26.03 -3.13 -9.46
C PRO A 194 25.66 -3.31 -7.97
N ALA A 195 24.72 -2.49 -7.49
CA ALA A 195 24.17 -2.66 -6.15
C ALA A 195 23.51 -4.04 -6.00
N THR A 196 23.28 -4.50 -4.77
CA THR A 196 22.61 -5.79 -4.53
C THR A 196 21.46 -5.66 -3.55
N ALA A 197 20.40 -6.43 -3.79
CA ALA A 197 19.26 -6.59 -2.89
C ALA A 197 19.14 -8.07 -2.52
N THR A 198 19.50 -8.43 -1.30
CA THR A 198 19.43 -9.83 -0.83
C THR A 198 18.04 -10.14 -0.30
N LEU A 199 17.34 -11.08 -0.93
CA LEU A 199 15.95 -11.47 -0.66
C LEU A 199 15.88 -12.52 0.46
N THR A 200 15.20 -12.15 1.55
CA THR A 200 14.74 -13.06 2.61
C THR A 200 13.29 -13.51 2.38
N GLY A 201 12.48 -12.66 1.73
CA GLY A 201 11.11 -12.97 1.30
C GLY A 201 10.10 -12.99 2.44
N VAL A 202 9.51 -11.83 2.74
CA VAL A 202 8.43 -11.66 3.71
C VAL A 202 7.15 -11.34 2.94
N LEU A 203 6.20 -12.27 2.96
CA LEU A 203 4.83 -12.04 2.49
C LEU A 203 3.93 -11.93 3.71
N LEU A 204 3.23 -10.82 3.81
CA LEU A 204 2.20 -10.61 4.80
C LEU A 204 0.84 -10.79 4.14
N ALA A 205 -0.13 -11.33 4.86
CA ALA A 205 -1.50 -11.46 4.36
C ALA A 205 -2.48 -10.91 5.38
N ASP A 206 -3.31 -9.99 4.89
CA ASP A 206 -4.39 -9.40 5.67
C ASP A 206 -5.75 -9.84 5.10
N PRO A 207 -6.34 -10.91 5.64
CA PRO A 207 -7.70 -11.33 5.29
C PRO A 207 -8.78 -10.51 6.00
N MET A 208 -8.42 -9.72 7.02
CA MET A 208 -9.37 -8.94 7.84
C MET A 208 -9.45 -7.47 7.41
N LEU A 209 -8.46 -7.00 6.64
CA LEU A 209 -8.36 -5.65 6.09
C LEU A 209 -8.36 -4.61 7.22
N GLU A 210 -7.49 -4.83 8.22
CA GLU A 210 -7.47 -4.04 9.45
C GLU A 210 -6.94 -2.60 9.25
N ASP A 211 -6.14 -2.38 8.19
CA ASP A 211 -5.65 -1.06 7.75
C ASP A 211 -5.75 -0.93 6.22
N PRO A 212 -6.97 -0.79 5.68
CA PRO A 212 -7.17 -0.85 4.24
C PRO A 212 -6.66 0.43 3.57
N LYS A 213 -5.71 0.27 2.65
CA LYS A 213 -5.41 1.29 1.66
C LYS A 213 -6.59 1.44 0.69
N PRO A 214 -6.76 2.62 0.08
CA PRO A 214 -7.65 2.79 -1.06
C PRO A 214 -7.39 1.70 -2.10
N ARG A 215 -8.48 1.15 -2.65
CA ARG A 215 -8.42 0.08 -3.64
C ARG A 215 -8.48 0.66 -5.04
N ARG A 216 -7.76 0.01 -5.94
CA ARG A 216 -7.83 0.27 -7.37
C ARG A 216 -8.18 -1.02 -8.10
N ALA A 217 -9.15 -0.90 -9.00
CA ALA A 217 -9.50 -1.94 -9.95
C ALA A 217 -9.29 -1.41 -11.36
N ARG A 218 -8.65 -2.22 -12.21
CA ARG A 218 -8.41 -1.91 -13.62
C ARG A 218 -8.89 -3.03 -14.50
N GLY A 219 -9.37 -2.67 -15.68
CA GLY A 219 -9.91 -3.63 -16.61
C GLY A 219 -10.69 -2.98 -17.73
N VAL A 220 -11.66 -3.74 -18.24
CA VAL A 220 -12.57 -3.24 -19.26
C VAL A 220 -14.02 -3.40 -18.85
N LEU A 221 -14.86 -2.49 -19.32
CA LEU A 221 -16.29 -2.44 -19.01
C LEU A 221 -17.01 -3.68 -19.59
N GLU A 222 -17.63 -4.47 -18.73
CA GLU A 222 -18.43 -5.64 -19.12
C GLU A 222 -19.91 -5.29 -19.24
N SER A 223 -20.47 -4.63 -18.22
CA SER A 223 -21.88 -4.25 -18.19
C SER A 223 -22.14 -3.14 -17.19
N VAL A 224 -23.20 -2.36 -17.40
CA VAL A 224 -23.68 -1.33 -16.46
C VAL A 224 -25.14 -1.59 -16.10
N SER A 225 -25.46 -1.48 -14.81
CA SER A 225 -26.82 -1.56 -14.28
C SER A 225 -27.14 -0.27 -13.53
N VAL A 226 -27.85 0.62 -14.22
CA VAL A 226 -28.24 1.93 -13.69
C VAL A 226 -29.27 1.80 -12.56
N ASP A 227 -30.08 0.74 -12.55
CA ASP A 227 -31.07 0.49 -11.49
C ASP A 227 -30.43 -0.12 -10.23
N ALA A 228 -29.33 -0.87 -10.40
CA ALA A 228 -28.59 -1.46 -9.29
C ALA A 228 -27.50 -0.55 -8.74
N ASN A 229 -27.28 0.64 -9.33
CA ASN A 229 -26.14 1.52 -9.06
C ASN A 229 -24.81 0.76 -9.10
N GLN A 230 -24.60 -0.02 -10.16
CA GLN A 230 -23.45 -0.91 -10.26
C GLN A 230 -22.98 -1.05 -11.72
N PHE A 231 -21.69 -1.25 -11.91
CA PHE A 231 -21.13 -1.77 -13.15
C PHE A 231 -20.22 -2.97 -12.89
N VAL A 232 -19.92 -3.74 -13.92
CA VAL A 232 -19.03 -4.91 -13.83
C VAL A 232 -17.79 -4.64 -14.67
N LEU A 233 -16.64 -4.87 -14.04
CA LEU A 233 -15.31 -4.76 -14.65
C LEU A 233 -14.77 -6.17 -14.92
N ASP A 234 -14.32 -6.45 -16.14
CA ASP A 234 -13.48 -7.62 -16.43
C ASP A 234 -12.03 -7.22 -16.12
N LEU A 235 -11.48 -7.77 -15.05
CA LEU A 235 -10.19 -7.35 -14.49
C LEU A 235 -9.04 -7.60 -15.47
N ARG A 236 -8.22 -6.56 -15.65
CA ARG A 236 -6.92 -6.59 -16.30
C ARG A 236 -5.97 -5.78 -15.41
N PRO A 237 -5.36 -6.44 -14.41
CA PRO A 237 -4.60 -5.73 -13.39
C PRO A 237 -3.33 -5.13 -14.00
N PHE A 238 -2.79 -4.14 -13.28
CA PHE A 238 -1.55 -3.46 -13.63
C PHE A 238 -1.66 -2.73 -14.98
N PHE A 239 -0.91 -3.14 -16.00
CA PHE A 239 -1.06 -2.61 -17.36
C PHE A 239 -1.12 -3.73 -18.39
N ARG A 240 -1.81 -4.82 -18.05
CA ARG A 240 -2.05 -5.90 -19.02
C ARG A 240 -3.12 -5.48 -20.04
N PRO A 241 -2.83 -5.55 -21.35
CA PRO A 241 -3.84 -5.30 -22.36
C PRO A 241 -4.87 -6.42 -22.48
N ASP A 242 -4.50 -7.63 -22.08
CA ASP A 242 -5.21 -8.87 -22.38
C ASP A 242 -5.34 -9.79 -21.17
N GLY A 243 -6.06 -10.89 -21.37
CA GLY A 243 -6.43 -11.82 -20.31
C GLY A 243 -7.75 -11.46 -19.62
N ARG A 244 -8.24 -12.41 -18.82
CA ARG A 244 -9.42 -12.27 -17.98
C ARG A 244 -9.06 -12.70 -16.58
N PHE A 245 -8.94 -11.73 -15.67
CA PHE A 245 -8.59 -11.97 -14.27
C PHE A 245 -9.83 -12.07 -13.38
N GLY A 246 -10.99 -12.25 -14.01
CA GLY A 246 -12.27 -12.40 -13.33
C GLY A 246 -13.09 -11.12 -13.33
N LYS A 247 -14.35 -11.25 -12.93
CA LYS A 247 -15.33 -10.16 -12.96
C LYS A 247 -15.47 -9.56 -11.57
N LEU A 248 -15.28 -8.25 -11.48
CA LEU A 248 -15.48 -7.48 -10.26
C LEU A 248 -16.72 -6.58 -10.42
N PRO A 249 -17.79 -6.83 -9.65
CA PRO A 249 -18.87 -5.86 -9.48
C PRO A 249 -18.35 -4.64 -8.71
N VAL A 250 -18.68 -3.44 -9.21
CA VAL A 250 -18.29 -2.16 -8.63
C VAL A 250 -19.55 -1.36 -8.35
N ASP A 251 -19.81 -1.13 -7.06
CA ASP A 251 -20.93 -0.31 -6.61
C ASP A 251 -20.59 1.18 -6.76
N VAL A 252 -21.60 2.00 -7.01
CA VAL A 252 -21.48 3.46 -7.10
C VAL A 252 -22.60 4.13 -6.32
N ASN A 253 -22.44 5.40 -5.98
CA ASN A 253 -23.46 6.20 -5.30
C ASN A 253 -23.46 7.65 -5.80
N ASP A 254 -24.28 8.50 -5.19
CA ASP A 254 -24.42 9.91 -5.57
C ASP A 254 -23.12 10.73 -5.38
N ALA A 255 -22.19 10.25 -4.55
CA ALA A 255 -20.89 10.88 -4.31
C ALA A 255 -19.80 10.38 -5.27
N THR A 256 -20.03 9.31 -6.04
CA THR A 256 -19.05 8.80 -7.00
C THR A 256 -18.79 9.84 -8.09
N GLY A 257 -17.52 10.22 -8.28
CA GLY A 257 -17.06 11.05 -9.39
C GLY A 257 -16.69 10.21 -10.61
N TYR A 258 -16.86 10.77 -11.81
CA TYR A 258 -16.52 10.10 -13.06
C TYR A 258 -15.75 11.04 -13.98
N GLU A 259 -14.75 10.54 -14.67
CA GLU A 259 -14.14 11.19 -15.84
C GLU A 259 -14.23 10.22 -17.02
N ILE A 260 -15.04 10.55 -18.01
CA ILE A 260 -15.33 9.67 -19.16
C ILE A 260 -14.97 10.44 -20.42
N ASN A 261 -13.96 9.97 -21.13
CA ASN A 261 -13.43 10.61 -22.34
C ASN A 261 -13.10 12.11 -22.14
N GLY A 262 -12.59 12.46 -20.96
CA GLY A 262 -12.22 13.82 -20.58
C GLY A 262 -13.38 14.69 -20.11
N VAL A 263 -14.62 14.19 -20.12
CA VAL A 263 -15.78 14.88 -19.57
C VAL A 263 -16.07 14.34 -18.18
N THR A 264 -16.28 15.24 -17.24
CA THR A 264 -16.45 14.90 -15.83
C THR A 264 -17.94 14.86 -15.48
N TYR A 265 -18.35 13.88 -14.67
CA TYR A 265 -19.73 13.67 -14.20
C TYR A 265 -19.74 13.26 -12.74
N SER A 266 -20.90 13.33 -12.07
CA SER A 266 -21.09 12.82 -10.71
C SER A 266 -22.34 11.96 -10.58
N GLY A 267 -22.32 11.06 -9.61
CA GLY A 267 -23.45 10.23 -9.22
C GLY A 267 -24.11 9.48 -10.38
N ARG A 268 -25.44 9.59 -10.45
CA ARG A 268 -26.24 8.90 -11.47
C ARG A 268 -25.93 9.34 -12.91
N ASP A 269 -25.60 10.61 -13.13
CA ASP A 269 -25.32 11.13 -14.47
C ASP A 269 -24.04 10.50 -15.04
N GLY A 270 -23.03 10.27 -14.19
CA GLY A 270 -21.83 9.56 -14.59
C GLY A 270 -22.07 8.07 -14.87
N LEU A 271 -22.95 7.41 -14.11
CA LEU A 271 -23.33 6.03 -14.38
C LEU A 271 -24.10 5.89 -15.71
N LEU A 272 -24.96 6.86 -16.04
CA LEU A 272 -25.64 6.93 -17.33
C LEU A 272 -24.64 7.12 -18.47
N ALA A 273 -23.72 8.07 -18.33
CA ALA A 273 -22.66 8.30 -19.32
C ALA A 273 -21.73 7.08 -19.51
N LEU A 274 -21.49 6.32 -18.43
CA LEU A 274 -20.76 5.05 -18.49
C LEU A 274 -21.56 3.95 -19.20
N ALA A 275 -22.88 3.89 -19.00
CA ALA A 275 -23.76 2.94 -19.67
C ALA A 275 -23.82 3.15 -21.20
N ASP A 276 -23.56 4.37 -21.66
CA ASP A 276 -23.47 4.72 -23.08
C ASP A 276 -22.12 4.31 -23.72
N GLN A 277 -21.11 3.93 -22.91
CA GLN A 277 -19.83 3.47 -23.44
C GLN A 277 -19.92 2.05 -24.01
N PRO A 278 -19.21 1.74 -25.11
CA PRO A 278 -19.14 0.39 -25.64
C PRO A 278 -18.60 -0.62 -24.62
N GLN A 279 -19.05 -1.88 -24.70
CA GLN A 279 -18.38 -2.97 -23.98
C GLN A 279 -16.90 -3.03 -24.37
N ASN A 280 -16.05 -3.41 -23.43
CA ASN A 280 -14.60 -3.40 -23.49
C ASN A 280 -13.95 -2.00 -23.41
N THR A 281 -14.70 -0.94 -23.11
CA THR A 281 -14.13 0.38 -22.82
C THR A 281 -13.18 0.26 -21.62
N PRO A 282 -11.93 0.75 -21.69
CA PRO A 282 -11.01 0.76 -20.55
C PRO A 282 -11.62 1.50 -19.37
N VAL A 283 -11.51 0.92 -18.17
CA VAL A 283 -12.02 1.52 -16.94
C VAL A 283 -11.01 1.35 -15.80
N VAL A 284 -10.82 2.40 -15.01
CA VAL A 284 -10.12 2.37 -13.74
C VAL A 284 -11.04 2.91 -12.66
N ALA A 285 -11.28 2.12 -11.62
CA ALA A 285 -12.07 2.52 -10.46
C ALA A 285 -11.18 2.61 -9.22
N PHE A 286 -11.32 3.71 -8.48
CA PHE A 286 -10.72 3.92 -7.17
C PHE A 286 -11.83 3.98 -6.13
N GLY A 287 -11.61 3.38 -4.97
CA GLY A 287 -12.60 3.43 -3.90
C GLY A 287 -12.19 2.61 -2.70
N GLU A 288 -13.18 2.24 -1.89
CA GLU A 288 -12.98 1.48 -0.66
C GLU A 288 -13.76 0.17 -0.69
N LEU A 289 -13.28 -0.80 0.08
CA LEU A 289 -14.06 -2.02 0.30
C LEU A 289 -14.99 -1.81 1.49
N ASP A 290 -16.29 -1.91 1.26
CA ASP A 290 -17.26 -2.02 2.35
C ASP A 290 -17.16 -3.43 2.94
N ILE A 291 -16.50 -3.57 4.09
CA ILE A 291 -16.29 -4.85 4.77
C ILE A 291 -17.62 -5.49 5.19
N ALA A 292 -18.62 -4.67 5.56
CA ALA A 292 -19.92 -5.16 6.02
C ALA A 292 -20.77 -5.65 4.84
N ALA A 293 -20.80 -4.87 3.76
CA ALA A 293 -21.51 -5.25 2.53
C ALA A 293 -20.72 -6.24 1.66
N ARG A 294 -19.42 -6.39 1.91
CA ARG A 294 -18.45 -7.18 1.13
C ARG A 294 -18.44 -6.80 -0.35
N SER A 295 -18.55 -5.50 -0.61
CA SER A 295 -18.58 -4.93 -1.95
C SER A 295 -17.57 -3.80 -2.11
N PHE A 296 -17.17 -3.53 -3.35
CA PHE A 296 -16.25 -2.46 -3.68
C PHE A 296 -17.04 -1.25 -4.14
N LEU A 297 -17.01 -0.17 -3.34
CA LEU A 297 -17.69 1.08 -3.62
C LEU A 297 -16.72 2.08 -4.24
N ALA A 298 -16.97 2.47 -5.48
CA ALA A 298 -16.13 3.44 -6.17
C ALA A 298 -16.38 4.86 -5.66
N GLU A 299 -15.27 5.54 -5.35
CA GLU A 299 -15.20 6.97 -5.11
C GLU A 299 -15.00 7.72 -6.44
N VAL A 300 -14.14 7.21 -7.32
CA VAL A 300 -13.83 7.81 -8.62
C VAL A 300 -13.72 6.74 -9.70
N VAL A 301 -14.32 6.99 -10.86
CA VAL A 301 -14.25 6.13 -12.04
C VAL A 301 -13.69 6.90 -13.23
N TYR A 302 -12.63 6.37 -13.84
CA TYR A 302 -12.11 6.83 -15.12
C TYR A 302 -12.52 5.85 -16.22
N ALA A 303 -12.99 6.35 -17.37
CA ALA A 303 -13.37 5.50 -18.49
C ALA A 303 -12.94 6.08 -19.86
N GLY A 304 -12.67 5.18 -20.80
CA GLY A 304 -12.30 5.55 -22.17
C GLY A 304 -10.96 6.29 -22.22
N THR A 305 -10.88 7.43 -22.90
CA THR A 305 -9.62 8.20 -23.04
C THR A 305 -9.15 8.85 -21.74
N SER A 306 -9.95 8.83 -20.68
CA SER A 306 -9.56 9.26 -19.33
C SER A 306 -8.75 8.22 -18.55
N VAL A 307 -8.67 6.99 -19.06
CA VAL A 307 -7.82 5.94 -18.51
C VAL A 307 -6.41 6.12 -19.10
N PRO A 308 -5.37 6.30 -18.25
CA PRO A 308 -3.98 6.20 -18.69
C PRO A 308 -3.83 4.87 -19.45
N PHE A 309 -2.92 4.71 -20.42
CA PHE A 309 -2.68 3.49 -21.21
C PHE A 309 -3.82 3.05 -22.16
N GLY A 310 -4.73 3.97 -22.50
CA GLY A 310 -5.61 3.82 -23.67
C GLY A 310 -4.82 3.93 -24.99
N GLU A 311 -5.20 4.88 -25.84
CA GLU A 311 -4.59 5.06 -27.17
C GLU A 311 -3.35 5.98 -27.17
N GLN A 312 -2.81 6.37 -26.02
CA GLN A 312 -1.70 7.34 -25.92
C GLN A 312 -0.54 6.80 -25.09
N ASP A 313 0.66 7.29 -25.37
CA ASP A 313 1.82 7.00 -24.53
C ASP A 313 1.65 7.70 -23.18
N VAL A 314 2.09 7.04 -22.10
CA VAL A 314 1.94 7.54 -20.74
C VAL A 314 3.28 7.70 -20.07
N ALA A 315 3.49 8.82 -19.39
CA ALA A 315 4.58 9.02 -18.44
C ALA A 315 4.02 9.25 -17.03
N THR A 316 4.56 8.61 -16.01
CA THR A 316 4.27 8.95 -14.61
C THR A 316 5.57 9.25 -13.87
N GLY A 317 5.62 10.36 -13.12
CA GLY A 317 6.80 10.77 -12.38
C GLY A 317 6.58 12.03 -11.56
N THR A 318 7.66 12.58 -11.02
CA THR A 318 7.66 13.84 -10.25
C THR A 318 8.34 14.94 -11.04
N VAL A 319 7.70 16.11 -11.13
CA VAL A 319 8.28 17.29 -11.80
C VAL A 319 9.45 17.80 -10.98
N ILE A 320 10.67 17.79 -11.54
CA ILE A 320 11.88 18.29 -10.87
C ILE A 320 12.38 19.63 -11.41
N ALA A 321 11.91 20.05 -12.58
CA ALA A 321 12.24 21.35 -13.16
C ALA A 321 11.15 21.76 -14.15
N ARG A 322 10.91 23.05 -14.28
CA ARG A 322 9.97 23.61 -15.26
C ARG A 322 10.49 24.93 -15.82
N ASP A 323 10.36 25.09 -17.14
CA ASP A 323 10.62 26.35 -17.85
C ASP A 323 9.48 26.58 -18.86
N GLY A 324 8.53 27.45 -18.46
CA GLY A 324 7.33 27.74 -19.25
C GLY A 324 6.50 26.49 -19.58
N ASN A 325 6.52 26.11 -20.85
CA ASN A 325 5.74 25.01 -21.43
C ASN A 325 6.54 23.70 -21.56
N GLU A 326 7.73 23.63 -20.97
CA GLU A 326 8.50 22.40 -20.81
C GLU A 326 8.70 22.10 -19.33
N PHE A 327 8.51 20.84 -18.93
CA PHE A 327 8.93 20.37 -17.62
C PHE A 327 9.68 19.04 -17.70
N THR A 328 10.48 18.75 -16.68
CA THR A 328 11.27 17.52 -16.56
C THR A 328 10.70 16.64 -15.45
N LEU A 329 10.38 15.40 -15.78
CA LEU A 329 10.00 14.35 -14.83
C LEU A 329 11.24 13.56 -14.40
N HIS A 330 11.39 13.35 -13.10
CA HIS A 330 12.33 12.38 -12.55
C HIS A 330 11.73 10.99 -12.48
N GLY A 331 12.55 9.98 -12.78
CA GLY A 331 12.19 8.57 -12.63
C GLY A 331 10.95 8.17 -13.42
N ALA A 332 10.74 8.79 -14.58
CA ALA A 332 9.52 8.65 -15.36
C ALA A 332 9.34 7.20 -15.83
N VAL A 333 8.19 6.61 -15.51
CA VAL A 333 7.78 5.32 -16.08
C VAL A 333 6.99 5.60 -17.35
N LEU A 334 7.56 5.19 -18.49
CA LEU A 334 6.92 5.24 -19.79
C LEU A 334 6.17 3.94 -20.06
N VAL A 335 4.91 4.07 -20.46
CA VAL A 335 4.11 2.99 -21.05
C VAL A 335 3.79 3.41 -22.46
N GLN A 336 4.32 2.68 -23.43
CA GLN A 336 4.02 2.93 -24.84
C GLN A 336 2.68 2.29 -25.22
N GLN A 337 2.09 2.71 -26.35
CA GLN A 337 0.82 2.13 -26.86
C GLN A 337 0.84 0.60 -27.03
N ASP A 338 2.00 -0.02 -27.19
CA ASP A 338 2.18 -1.48 -27.27
C ASP A 338 2.44 -2.14 -25.90
N PHE A 339 2.15 -1.42 -24.81
CA PHE A 339 2.34 -1.85 -23.41
C PHE A 339 3.79 -2.14 -23.06
N ARG A 340 4.76 -1.58 -23.80
CA ARG A 340 6.16 -1.60 -23.40
C ARG A 340 6.42 -0.61 -22.28
N PHE A 341 7.04 -1.13 -21.23
CA PHE A 341 7.48 -0.36 -20.09
C PHE A 341 8.93 0.03 -20.24
N ARG A 342 9.21 1.31 -20.03
CA ARG A 342 10.58 1.80 -19.92
C ARG A 342 10.66 2.86 -18.84
N ARG A 343 11.52 2.66 -17.85
CA ARG A 343 11.88 3.75 -16.97
C ARG A 343 12.92 4.64 -17.65
N VAL A 344 12.76 5.94 -17.51
CA VAL A 344 13.73 6.93 -17.97
C VAL A 344 14.11 7.80 -16.76
N PRO A 345 15.42 7.95 -16.44
CA PRO A 345 15.85 8.71 -15.27
C PRO A 345 15.34 10.16 -15.27
N ALA A 346 15.30 10.77 -16.46
CA ALA A 346 14.72 12.09 -16.67
C ALA A 346 14.00 12.14 -18.02
N LEU A 347 12.74 12.60 -18.02
CA LEU A 347 11.93 12.75 -19.24
C LEU A 347 11.48 14.21 -19.38
N LYS A 348 11.74 14.79 -20.54
CA LYS A 348 11.16 16.10 -20.89
C LYS A 348 9.74 15.92 -21.41
N VAL A 349 8.86 16.81 -20.96
CA VAL A 349 7.46 16.85 -21.36
C VAL A 349 7.15 18.23 -21.90
N LEU A 350 6.54 18.30 -23.09
CA LEU A 350 6.01 19.52 -23.68
C LEU A 350 4.52 19.61 -23.38
N ILE A 351 4.06 20.80 -23.02
CA ILE A 351 2.65 21.13 -22.80
C ILE A 351 2.27 22.38 -23.58
N SER A 352 0.97 22.61 -23.74
CA SER A 352 0.44 23.81 -24.36
C SER A 352 -0.80 24.28 -23.61
N ASP A 353 -1.38 25.41 -24.04
CA ASP A 353 -2.67 25.90 -23.52
C ASP A 353 -3.82 24.90 -23.76
N ASN A 354 -3.66 23.96 -24.71
CA ASN A 354 -4.63 22.90 -24.99
C ASN A 354 -4.43 21.65 -24.13
N THR A 355 -3.33 21.55 -23.37
CA THR A 355 -3.10 20.38 -22.50
C THR A 355 -4.18 20.36 -21.42
N ALA A 356 -5.00 19.32 -21.43
CA ALA A 356 -6.03 19.13 -20.41
C ALA A 356 -5.37 18.82 -19.06
N VAL A 357 -5.73 19.54 -18.00
CA VAL A 357 -5.24 19.25 -16.65
C VAL A 357 -6.39 18.81 -15.77
N THR A 358 -6.14 17.77 -14.98
CA THR A 358 -7.10 17.24 -14.00
C THR A 358 -6.36 16.93 -12.70
N GLN A 359 -7.06 16.87 -11.58
CA GLN A 359 -6.49 16.47 -10.31
C GLN A 359 -7.15 15.17 -9.82
N VAL A 360 -6.33 14.24 -9.33
CA VAL A 360 -6.82 12.98 -8.77
C VAL A 360 -7.76 13.25 -7.59
N LYS A 361 -8.89 12.53 -7.54
CA LYS A 361 -9.91 12.66 -6.49
C LYS A 361 -10.50 14.08 -6.33
N SER A 362 -10.28 15.00 -7.27
CA SER A 362 -10.95 16.30 -7.27
C SER A 362 -12.33 16.19 -7.92
N SER A 363 -13.33 16.74 -7.24
CA SER A 363 -14.65 16.99 -7.80
C SER A 363 -14.68 18.36 -8.49
N PHE A 364 -13.99 18.49 -9.62
CA PHE A 364 -14.32 19.47 -10.67
C PHE A 364 -13.83 20.93 -10.50
N ASP A 365 -12.59 21.19 -10.07
CA ASP A 365 -11.99 22.52 -10.29
C ASP A 365 -11.48 22.69 -11.74
N ASP A 366 -11.45 23.94 -12.23
CA ASP A 366 -10.82 24.31 -13.50
C ASP A 366 -9.29 24.30 -13.32
N TYR A 367 -8.66 23.15 -13.60
CA TYR A 367 -7.20 23.06 -13.66
C TYR A 367 -6.68 23.37 -15.06
N GLY A 368 -5.51 24.00 -15.13
CA GLY A 368 -4.80 24.30 -16.35
C GLY A 368 -3.32 24.00 -16.28
N PRO A 369 -2.58 24.20 -17.40
CA PRO A 369 -1.14 23.93 -17.47
C PRO A 369 -0.31 24.64 -16.40
N ALA A 370 -0.78 25.77 -15.85
CA ALA A 370 -0.10 26.49 -14.77
C ALA A 370 -0.03 25.68 -13.45
N ASP A 371 -0.95 24.76 -13.21
CA ASP A 371 -1.01 23.98 -11.97
C ASP A 371 0.09 22.89 -11.88
N ILE A 372 0.82 22.64 -12.96
CA ILE A 372 1.92 21.66 -13.00
C ILE A 372 3.21 22.28 -12.45
N SER A 373 3.39 22.35 -11.14
CA SER A 373 4.58 22.98 -10.54
C SER A 373 5.70 22.00 -10.17
N VAL A 374 6.87 22.53 -9.78
CA VAL A 374 8.04 21.74 -9.37
C VAL A 374 7.76 21.08 -8.01
N GLY A 375 7.96 19.77 -7.92
CA GLY A 375 7.55 18.94 -6.78
C GLY A 375 6.28 18.12 -7.05
N GLN A 376 5.48 18.50 -8.05
CA GLN A 376 4.19 17.88 -8.33
C GLN A 376 4.37 16.49 -8.95
N ARG A 377 3.72 15.48 -8.38
CA ARG A 377 3.60 14.15 -9.01
C ARG A 377 2.52 14.18 -10.08
N VAL A 378 2.79 13.63 -11.26
CA VAL A 378 1.84 13.65 -12.38
C VAL A 378 1.82 12.33 -13.16
N THR A 379 0.68 12.05 -13.78
CA THR A 379 0.56 11.13 -14.93
C THR A 379 0.23 11.95 -16.16
N VAL A 380 1.04 11.83 -17.21
CA VAL A 380 0.91 12.56 -18.46
C VAL A 380 0.63 11.58 -19.59
N THR A 381 -0.28 11.95 -20.47
CA THR A 381 -0.61 11.23 -21.71
C THR A 381 -0.27 12.12 -22.91
N GLY A 382 0.33 11.54 -23.94
CA GLY A 382 0.79 12.27 -25.11
C GLY A 382 1.41 11.37 -26.17
N GLU A 383 2.20 11.96 -27.07
CA GLU A 383 2.94 11.26 -28.13
C GLU A 383 4.44 11.27 -27.82
N LEU A 384 5.09 10.10 -27.80
CA LEU A 384 6.54 10.04 -27.63
C LEU A 384 7.26 10.44 -28.91
N MET A 385 8.01 11.53 -28.84
CA MET A 385 8.90 11.99 -29.89
C MET A 385 10.34 11.52 -29.61
N GLN A 386 10.99 10.96 -30.62
CA GLN A 386 12.43 10.71 -30.58
C GLN A 386 13.17 12.00 -30.97
N SER A 387 14.03 12.50 -30.08
CA SER A 387 14.94 13.59 -30.42
C SER A 387 16.12 13.07 -31.26
N ALA A 388 16.72 13.96 -32.06
CA ALA A 388 17.96 13.71 -32.79
C ALA A 388 19.18 13.36 -31.91
N THR A 389 19.03 13.40 -30.59
CA THR A 389 20.06 13.11 -29.56
C THR A 389 19.77 11.85 -28.74
N ASP A 390 18.91 10.94 -29.22
CA ASP A 390 18.45 9.72 -28.51
C ASP A 390 17.71 9.98 -27.18
N ARG A 391 17.47 11.24 -26.82
CA ARG A 391 16.61 11.60 -25.68
C ARG A 391 15.16 11.58 -26.12
N VAL A 392 14.33 10.90 -25.35
CA VAL A 392 12.90 10.81 -25.62
C VAL A 392 12.19 12.00 -24.97
N VAL A 393 11.27 12.60 -25.70
CA VAL A 393 10.42 13.70 -25.24
C VAL A 393 8.97 13.25 -25.36
N LEU A 394 8.14 13.54 -24.36
CA LEU A 394 6.70 13.32 -24.47
C LEU A 394 6.02 14.64 -24.86
N ASP A 395 5.35 14.68 -26.01
CA ASP A 395 4.52 15.80 -26.39
C ASP A 395 3.09 15.61 -25.86
N ALA A 396 2.72 16.39 -24.86
CA ALA A 396 1.39 16.41 -24.27
C ALA A 396 0.62 17.69 -24.65
N SER A 397 1.02 18.40 -25.71
CA SER A 397 0.38 19.65 -26.14
C SER A 397 -1.11 19.50 -26.43
N GLU A 398 -1.52 18.36 -27.00
CA GLU A 398 -2.93 17.95 -27.21
C GLU A 398 -3.31 16.77 -26.29
N GLY A 399 -2.49 16.53 -25.28
CA GLY A 399 -2.61 15.43 -24.34
C GLY A 399 -3.27 15.86 -23.03
N ARG A 400 -3.04 15.07 -21.99
CA ARG A 400 -3.56 15.33 -20.64
C ARG A 400 -2.49 15.15 -19.59
N ALA A 401 -2.46 16.02 -18.59
CA ALA A 401 -1.74 15.83 -17.34
C ALA A 401 -2.72 15.66 -16.19
N ARG A 402 -2.54 14.62 -15.38
CA ARG A 402 -3.28 14.39 -14.15
C ARG A 402 -2.35 14.63 -12.97
N LEU A 403 -2.68 15.61 -12.13
CA LEU A 403 -2.03 15.89 -10.87
C LEU A 403 -2.36 14.77 -9.88
N LEU A 404 -1.33 14.12 -9.35
CA LEU A 404 -1.44 13.10 -8.32
C LEU A 404 -1.13 13.70 -6.96
N PHE A 405 -1.54 13.05 -5.88
CA PHE A 405 -1.06 13.45 -4.56
C PHE A 405 0.46 13.43 -4.52
N SER A 406 1.03 14.52 -4.00
CA SER A 406 2.44 14.62 -3.67
C SER A 406 2.61 14.49 -2.16
N GLN A 407 3.78 14.00 -1.74
CA GLN A 407 4.15 13.84 -0.33
C GLN A 407 5.44 14.61 -0.07
N ILE A 408 5.47 15.38 1.01
CA ILE A 408 6.67 16.04 1.51
C ILE A 408 6.97 15.56 2.92
N HIS A 409 8.24 15.27 3.19
CA HIS A 409 8.76 14.90 4.50
C HIS A 409 9.81 15.93 4.91
N GLY A 410 9.80 16.35 6.17
CA GLY A 410 10.76 17.32 6.68
C GLY A 410 10.64 17.56 8.17
N LEU A 411 11.53 18.40 8.69
CA LEU A 411 11.46 18.90 10.06
C LEU A 411 10.69 20.22 10.08
N VAL A 412 9.84 20.40 11.09
CA VAL A 412 9.07 21.62 11.27
C VAL A 412 9.97 22.72 11.81
N ASN A 413 10.10 23.81 11.06
CA ASN A 413 10.78 25.02 11.54
C ASN A 413 9.84 25.85 12.42
N THR A 414 8.63 26.12 11.93
CA THR A 414 7.61 26.92 12.63
C THR A 414 6.21 26.36 12.42
N VAL A 415 5.33 26.57 13.42
CA VAL A 415 3.92 26.17 13.40
C VAL A 415 3.06 27.44 13.43
N GLY A 416 2.47 27.78 12.27
CA GLY A 416 1.64 28.98 12.07
C GLY A 416 2.40 30.26 11.65
N PRO A 417 2.76 30.43 10.36
CA PRO A 417 2.55 29.51 9.23
C PRO A 417 3.39 28.24 9.37
N LEU A 418 2.93 27.13 8.77
CA LEU A 418 3.70 25.90 8.76
C LEU A 418 4.87 26.07 7.77
N VAL A 419 6.08 26.04 8.29
CA VAL A 419 7.31 26.10 7.50
C VAL A 419 8.16 24.88 7.84
N MET A 420 8.69 24.20 6.84
CA MET A 420 9.45 22.96 7.00
C MET A 420 10.82 23.03 6.31
N GLU A 421 11.84 22.44 6.94
CA GLU A 421 13.06 22.01 6.25
C GLU A 421 12.81 20.63 5.64
N LEU A 422 12.74 20.55 4.32
CA LEU A 422 12.41 19.33 3.60
C LEU A 422 13.59 18.35 3.62
N ALA A 423 13.29 17.10 3.97
CA ALA A 423 14.16 15.96 3.77
C ALA A 423 13.89 15.28 2.41
N SER A 424 12.63 15.30 1.94
CA SER A 424 12.28 14.75 0.61
C SER A 424 10.95 15.28 0.08
N ILE A 425 10.82 15.29 -1.26
CA ILE A 425 9.56 15.47 -1.99
C ILE A 425 9.34 14.23 -2.85
N ASN A 426 8.24 13.51 -2.63
CA ASN A 426 7.93 12.25 -3.31
C ASN A 426 9.11 11.26 -3.24
N ARG A 427 9.76 11.19 -2.07
CA ARG A 427 10.99 10.42 -1.77
C ARG A 427 12.25 10.92 -2.46
N ILE A 428 12.18 11.97 -3.27
CA ILE A 428 13.35 12.53 -3.95
C ILE A 428 13.97 13.61 -3.06
N HIS A 429 15.29 13.57 -2.91
CA HIS A 429 16.02 14.59 -2.16
C HIS A 429 15.82 16.01 -2.74
N PRO A 430 15.56 17.06 -1.93
CA PRO A 430 15.19 18.39 -2.45
C PRO A 430 16.24 19.07 -3.33
N GLN A 431 17.52 18.72 -3.18
CA GLN A 431 18.60 19.23 -4.05
C GLN A 431 18.46 18.82 -5.52
N ARG A 432 17.57 17.89 -5.84
CA ARG A 432 17.28 17.44 -7.21
C ARG A 432 16.28 18.34 -7.95
N PHE A 433 15.63 19.25 -7.23
CA PHE A 433 14.61 20.11 -7.76
C PHE A 433 15.21 21.47 -8.12
N ASP A 434 14.86 21.98 -9.29
CA ASP A 434 15.07 23.37 -9.66
C ASP A 434 13.80 24.15 -9.37
N PHE A 435 13.78 24.84 -8.23
CA PHE A 435 12.63 25.65 -7.80
C PHE A 435 12.57 27.02 -8.50
N ALA A 436 13.46 27.32 -9.45
CA ALA A 436 13.40 28.59 -10.17
C ALA A 436 12.03 28.78 -10.85
N GLY A 437 11.44 29.96 -10.63
CA GLY A 437 10.16 30.34 -11.25
C GLY A 437 8.90 29.79 -10.57
N THR A 438 9.01 29.02 -9.48
CA THR A 438 7.83 28.56 -8.71
C THR A 438 7.11 29.71 -8.00
N GLY A 439 7.83 30.77 -7.64
CA GLY A 439 7.31 31.93 -6.94
C GLY A 439 6.74 33.02 -7.84
N SER A 440 5.87 33.85 -7.26
CA SER A 440 5.38 35.10 -7.86
C SER A 440 6.48 36.13 -8.17
N GLY A 441 7.69 35.90 -7.65
CA GLY A 441 8.93 36.52 -8.07
C GLY A 441 10.13 35.65 -7.67
N ALA A 442 11.32 35.96 -8.18
CA ALA A 442 12.52 35.14 -7.97
C ALA A 442 12.94 35.00 -6.48
N ALA A 443 12.61 35.98 -5.64
CA ALA A 443 12.89 35.94 -4.21
C ALA A 443 11.83 35.18 -3.39
N LEU A 444 10.74 34.79 -4.04
CA LEU A 444 9.60 34.06 -3.46
C LEU A 444 9.49 32.65 -4.06
N ALA A 445 10.51 32.21 -4.79
CA ALA A 445 10.58 30.83 -5.24
C ALA A 445 10.71 29.91 -4.02
N ALA A 446 10.05 28.76 -4.09
CA ALA A 446 10.05 27.77 -3.03
C ALA A 446 11.47 27.45 -2.55
N ASP A 447 11.68 27.49 -1.24
CA ASP A 447 12.96 27.18 -0.60
C ASP A 447 12.82 25.86 0.17
N PRO A 448 13.51 24.78 -0.20
CA PRO A 448 13.40 23.52 0.52
C PRO A 448 13.89 23.59 1.99
N ALA A 449 14.68 24.59 2.37
CA ALA A 449 15.07 24.80 3.77
C ALA A 449 14.02 25.58 4.59
N ALA A 450 13.06 26.23 3.92
CA ALA A 450 12.02 27.05 4.51
C ALA A 450 10.71 26.92 3.71
N TYR A 451 10.30 25.68 3.43
CA TYR A 451 9.20 25.38 2.52
C TYR A 451 7.85 25.71 3.17
N GLU A 452 7.08 26.58 2.54
CA GLU A 452 5.84 27.14 3.09
C GLU A 452 4.63 26.25 2.75
N VAL A 453 3.90 25.80 3.77
CA VAL A 453 2.78 24.86 3.61
C VAL A 453 1.49 25.51 4.07
N ASP A 454 0.53 25.67 3.15
CA ASP A 454 -0.83 26.05 3.47
C ASP A 454 -1.51 24.90 4.22
N THR A 455 -1.82 25.17 5.48
CA THR A 455 -2.52 24.25 6.40
C THR A 455 -3.85 24.81 6.85
N SER A 456 -4.38 25.86 6.20
CA SER A 456 -5.60 26.57 6.62
C SER A 456 -6.84 25.68 6.81
N ALA A 457 -6.84 24.46 6.26
CA ALA A 457 -7.88 23.44 6.43
C ALA A 457 -7.57 22.36 7.50
N LEU A 458 -6.40 22.37 8.16
CA LEU A 458 -5.90 21.28 8.99
C LEU A 458 -5.53 21.73 10.42
N PRO A 459 -5.98 21.02 11.46
CA PRO A 459 -5.54 21.29 12.82
C PRO A 459 -4.10 20.80 13.03
N LEU A 460 -3.26 21.62 13.65
CA LEU A 460 -1.86 21.32 14.01
C LEU A 460 -1.63 21.31 15.53
N GLU A 461 -2.65 20.98 16.33
CA GLU A 461 -2.64 21.17 17.78
C GLU A 461 -1.57 20.36 18.55
N ASN A 462 -0.97 19.34 17.91
CA ASN A 462 0.09 18.50 18.46
C ASN A 462 1.38 18.54 17.61
N VAL A 463 1.56 19.57 16.78
CA VAL A 463 2.79 19.75 16.01
C VAL A 463 3.56 20.91 16.62
N ASP A 464 4.83 20.68 16.91
CA ASP A 464 5.79 21.64 17.44
C ASP A 464 6.99 21.81 16.50
N SER A 465 7.79 22.86 16.76
CA SER A 465 9.07 23.06 16.05
C SER A 465 10.06 21.95 16.40
N GLY A 466 10.71 21.39 15.39
CA GLY A 466 11.61 20.25 15.49
C GLY A 466 10.94 18.91 15.16
N ASP A 467 9.61 18.86 15.10
CA ASP A 467 8.90 17.62 14.80
C ASP A 467 9.15 17.20 13.35
N ALA A 468 9.31 15.89 13.14
CA ALA A 468 9.26 15.32 11.80
C ALA A 468 7.81 15.28 11.35
N LEU A 469 7.50 15.84 10.18
CA LEU A 469 6.14 15.93 9.63
C LEU A 469 6.07 15.35 8.22
N LYS A 470 5.03 14.55 7.95
CA LYS A 470 4.66 14.07 6.62
C LYS A 470 3.38 14.77 6.22
N VAL A 471 3.48 15.52 5.14
CA VAL A 471 2.34 16.25 4.57
C VAL A 471 2.02 15.68 3.21
N ARG A 472 0.73 15.46 2.95
CA ARG A 472 0.21 15.00 1.68
C ARG A 472 -0.74 16.05 1.12
N GLY A 473 -0.63 16.31 -0.17
CA GLY A 473 -1.40 17.37 -0.82
C GLY A 473 -0.94 17.60 -2.25
N PHE A 474 -1.00 18.86 -2.68
CA PHE A 474 -0.65 19.30 -4.03
C PHE A 474 0.30 20.48 -3.96
N VAL A 475 1.21 20.58 -4.93
CA VAL A 475 2.07 21.75 -5.04
C VAL A 475 1.25 22.91 -5.58
N THR A 476 1.47 24.11 -5.04
CA THR A 476 0.82 25.34 -5.51
C THR A 476 1.19 25.61 -6.99
N PRO A 477 0.33 26.26 -7.79
CA PRO A 477 0.60 26.52 -9.20
C PRO A 477 1.94 27.20 -9.47
N PHE A 478 2.50 26.95 -10.65
CA PHE A 478 3.81 27.47 -11.03
C PHE A 478 3.77 28.99 -11.16
N GLY A 479 4.69 29.67 -10.46
CA GLY A 479 4.80 31.13 -10.46
C GLY A 479 3.87 31.82 -9.46
N THR A 480 3.28 31.10 -8.50
CA THR A 480 2.34 31.70 -7.53
C THR A 480 2.77 31.56 -6.07
N ALA A 481 3.84 30.84 -5.75
CA ALA A 481 4.34 30.77 -4.36
C ALA A 481 4.73 32.15 -3.80
N PRO A 482 4.66 32.35 -2.46
CA PRO A 482 4.11 31.43 -1.43
C PRO A 482 2.57 31.41 -1.36
N ASP A 483 1.94 30.40 -0.76
CA ASP A 483 2.52 29.17 -0.16
C ASP A 483 3.04 28.19 -1.23
N ASP A 484 3.99 27.31 -0.89
CA ASP A 484 4.60 26.35 -1.83
C ASP A 484 3.75 25.08 -2.02
N PHE A 485 2.96 24.72 -0.99
CA PHE A 485 2.22 23.46 -0.95
C PHE A 485 0.87 23.59 -0.27
N LEU A 486 -0.16 23.00 -0.88
CA LEU A 486 -1.52 22.96 -0.37
C LEU A 486 -1.79 21.63 0.32
N ALA A 487 -1.80 21.62 1.65
CA ALA A 487 -1.97 20.41 2.43
C ALA A 487 -3.43 19.91 2.40
N GLN A 488 -3.61 18.63 2.10
CA GLN A 488 -4.89 17.92 2.18
C GLN A 488 -4.99 17.07 3.44
N SER A 489 -3.84 16.58 3.90
CA SER A 489 -3.69 15.91 5.19
C SER A 489 -2.26 16.13 5.69
N ALA A 490 -2.13 16.38 6.99
CA ALA A 490 -0.85 16.41 7.69
C ALA A 490 -0.95 15.40 8.83
N GLY A 491 0.12 14.64 9.04
CA GLY A 491 0.25 13.83 10.24
C GLY A 491 1.70 13.85 10.69
N GLU A 492 1.87 14.04 11.99
CA GLU A 492 3.17 14.03 12.66
C GLU A 492 3.82 12.65 12.47
N VAL A 493 5.11 12.63 12.12
CA VAL A 493 5.81 11.39 11.73
C VAL A 493 6.15 10.56 12.96
N SER A 494 6.31 11.19 14.13
CA SER A 494 6.48 10.51 15.43
C SER A 494 5.24 9.71 15.85
N ILE A 495 4.04 10.05 15.35
CA ILE A 495 2.79 9.30 15.53
C ILE A 495 2.40 8.46 14.30
N GLN A 496 3.15 8.58 13.19
CA GLN A 496 3.02 7.72 12.01
C GLN A 496 4.02 6.56 12.09
N PRO A 497 3.78 5.46 11.35
CA PRO A 497 4.72 4.35 11.30
C PRO A 497 6.07 4.80 10.72
N GLY A 498 7.09 4.88 11.57
CA GLY A 498 8.49 4.90 11.14
C GLY A 498 9.03 3.48 11.03
N ARG A 499 10.26 3.35 10.55
CA ARG A 499 10.93 2.07 10.32
C ARG A 499 12.10 1.91 11.28
N THR A 500 12.16 0.77 11.94
CA THR A 500 13.32 0.35 12.71
C THR A 500 13.84 -0.97 12.14
N ALA A 501 15.12 -1.04 11.80
CA ALA A 501 15.75 -2.28 11.32
C ALA A 501 17.07 -2.54 12.06
N ILE A 502 17.07 -3.42 13.06
CA ILE A 502 18.25 -3.72 13.89
C ILE A 502 18.84 -5.07 13.50
N HIS A 503 20.17 -5.14 13.39
CA HIS A 503 20.90 -6.31 12.90
C HIS A 503 22.02 -6.73 13.85
N TRP A 504 22.11 -8.03 14.15
CA TRP A 504 23.17 -8.61 14.98
C TRP A 504 24.04 -9.59 14.18
N ALA A 505 25.37 -9.50 14.37
CA ALA A 505 26.31 -10.45 13.79
C ALA A 505 26.16 -11.85 14.40
N ALA A 506 26.60 -12.89 13.68
CA ALA A 506 26.64 -14.28 14.14
C ALA A 506 27.22 -14.40 15.55
N GLY A 507 26.50 -15.04 16.46
CA GLY A 507 26.89 -15.22 17.86
C GLY A 507 26.72 -13.99 18.77
N GLN A 508 26.13 -12.89 18.29
CA GLN A 508 25.74 -11.73 19.11
C GLN A 508 24.22 -11.66 19.34
N GLY A 509 23.43 -12.52 18.68
CA GLY A 509 21.96 -12.48 18.75
C GLY A 509 21.38 -13.07 20.03
N ASN A 510 22.15 -13.91 20.73
CA ASN A 510 21.74 -14.56 21.98
C ASN A 510 21.63 -13.58 23.16
N ASP A 511 22.48 -12.56 23.18
CA ASP A 511 22.46 -11.50 24.20
C ASP A 511 21.58 -10.31 23.79
N ALA A 512 21.06 -10.32 22.55
CA ALA A 512 20.25 -9.24 22.02
C ALA A 512 18.89 -9.12 22.73
N LEU A 513 18.28 -10.23 23.15
CA LEU A 513 16.97 -10.20 23.81
C LEU A 513 17.12 -9.97 25.32
N LEU A 514 16.67 -8.81 25.81
CA LEU A 514 16.69 -8.48 27.23
C LEU A 514 15.41 -8.94 27.94
N SER A 515 14.26 -8.75 27.29
CA SER A 515 12.96 -9.21 27.78
C SER A 515 11.97 -9.40 26.64
N ALA A 516 11.04 -10.34 26.79
CA ALA A 516 9.87 -10.46 25.93
C ALA A 516 8.67 -10.97 26.73
N ASP A 517 7.56 -10.26 26.64
CA ASP A 517 6.26 -10.70 27.15
C ASP A 517 5.12 -10.13 26.27
N ALA A 518 3.87 -10.38 26.64
CA ALA A 518 2.71 -9.91 25.88
C ALA A 518 2.55 -8.37 25.83
N GLN A 519 3.34 -7.61 26.60
CA GLN A 519 3.36 -6.14 26.58
C GLN A 519 4.51 -5.57 25.74
N GLY A 520 5.56 -6.34 25.45
CA GLY A 520 6.62 -5.88 24.57
C GLY A 520 7.87 -6.76 24.55
N ILE A 521 8.78 -6.39 23.65
CA ILE A 521 10.11 -6.94 23.49
C ILE A 521 11.12 -5.81 23.71
N SER A 522 12.15 -6.03 24.52
CA SER A 522 13.27 -5.11 24.69
C SER A 522 14.55 -5.76 24.22
N VAL A 523 15.34 -5.04 23.44
CA VAL A 523 16.59 -5.53 22.88
C VAL A 523 17.78 -4.62 23.17
N ASP A 524 18.93 -5.24 23.36
CA ASP A 524 20.23 -4.56 23.45
C ASP A 524 20.71 -4.18 22.04
N ILE A 525 20.93 -2.88 21.82
CA ILE A 525 21.40 -2.34 20.55
C ILE A 525 22.90 -2.00 20.55
N THR A 526 23.60 -2.15 21.68
CA THR A 526 25.03 -1.86 21.81
C THR A 526 25.91 -2.86 21.03
N SER A 527 25.45 -4.11 20.94
CA SER A 527 26.14 -5.21 20.23
C SER A 527 25.68 -5.37 18.77
N ALA A 528 24.78 -4.51 18.30
CA ALA A 528 24.28 -4.55 16.93
C ALA A 528 25.43 -4.27 15.94
N ALA A 529 25.68 -5.21 15.02
CA ALA A 529 26.83 -5.19 14.13
C ALA A 529 26.74 -4.10 13.04
N ARG A 530 25.52 -3.69 12.73
CA ARG A 530 25.19 -2.44 12.05
C ARG A 530 24.13 -1.79 12.93
N ALA A 531 24.42 -0.63 13.50
CA ALA A 531 23.38 0.19 14.11
C ALA A 531 22.29 0.35 13.06
N GLY A 532 21.09 -0.10 13.39
CA GLY A 532 19.99 -0.02 12.46
C GLY A 532 19.79 1.41 11.96
N HIS A 533 19.32 1.55 10.73
CA HIS A 533 18.77 2.83 10.31
C HIS A 533 17.40 2.93 10.96
N LEU A 534 17.19 3.98 11.76
CA LEU A 534 15.85 4.42 12.13
C LEU A 534 15.43 5.45 11.09
N LEU A 535 14.35 5.16 10.36
CA LEU A 535 13.81 6.07 9.36
C LEU A 535 12.44 6.57 9.85
N LEU A 536 12.35 7.87 10.10
CA LEU A 536 11.07 8.57 10.25
C LEU A 536 10.71 9.14 8.87
N GLY A 537 10.00 8.35 8.06
CA GLY A 537 9.81 8.64 6.64
C GLY A 537 11.14 8.58 5.88
N SER A 538 11.61 9.72 5.39
CA SER A 538 12.91 9.85 4.67
C SER A 538 14.03 10.39 5.57
N ILE A 539 13.74 10.66 6.85
CA ILE A 539 14.70 11.22 7.80
C ILE A 539 15.40 10.08 8.52
N GLY A 540 16.71 9.93 8.29
CA GLY A 540 17.54 8.93 8.94
C GLY A 540 18.06 9.40 10.30
N PHE A 541 17.96 8.52 11.28
CA PHE A 541 18.53 8.67 12.61
C PHE A 541 19.54 7.54 12.87
N ASP A 542 20.65 7.92 13.50
CA ASP A 542 21.68 6.97 13.92
C ASP A 542 21.32 6.37 15.28
N LEU A 543 20.95 5.10 15.30
CA LEU A 543 20.59 4.39 16.53
C LEU A 543 21.73 4.31 17.55
N GLN A 544 23.00 4.36 17.13
CA GLN A 544 24.14 4.35 18.07
C GLN A 544 24.27 5.64 18.88
N GLN A 545 23.66 6.73 18.43
CA GLN A 545 23.60 7.98 19.18
C GLN A 545 22.34 8.07 20.05
N ALA A 546 21.39 7.15 19.85
CA ALA A 546 20.08 7.18 20.49
C ALA A 546 20.10 6.54 21.89
N GLY A 547 20.82 5.42 22.09
CA GLY A 547 21.01 4.79 23.41
C GLY A 547 21.45 3.33 23.36
N ASP A 548 21.26 2.60 24.45
CA ASP A 548 21.73 1.20 24.61
C ASP A 548 20.62 0.16 24.42
N VAL A 549 19.35 0.53 24.61
CA VAL A 549 18.20 -0.38 24.60
C VAL A 549 17.09 0.19 23.73
N TRP A 550 16.48 -0.67 22.90
CA TRP A 550 15.28 -0.34 22.13
C TRP A 550 14.11 -1.24 22.54
N SER A 551 12.91 -0.68 22.67
CA SER A 551 11.71 -1.44 23.02
C SER A 551 10.68 -1.47 21.89
N PHE A 552 9.98 -2.60 21.74
CA PHE A 552 8.91 -2.83 20.78
C PHE A 552 7.65 -3.25 21.54
N ALA A 553 6.56 -2.49 21.41
CA ALA A 553 5.29 -2.77 22.07
C ALA A 553 4.14 -2.87 21.06
N PRO A 554 3.17 -3.78 21.28
CA PRO A 554 1.96 -3.81 20.48
C PRO A 554 1.03 -2.65 20.84
N THR A 555 0.24 -2.19 19.87
CA THR A 555 -0.83 -1.24 20.13
C THR A 555 -1.92 -1.88 20.98
N ALA A 556 -2.16 -1.34 22.18
CA ALA A 556 -3.14 -1.89 23.12
C ALA A 556 -4.55 -1.99 22.53
N GLY A 557 -5.19 -3.15 22.69
CA GLY A 557 -6.59 -3.37 22.33
C GLY A 557 -6.89 -3.47 20.82
N ARG A 558 -5.85 -3.58 19.98
CA ARG A 558 -5.97 -3.79 18.53
C ARG A 558 -5.14 -5.02 18.11
N GLY A 559 -5.58 -5.74 17.08
CA GLY A 559 -4.77 -6.78 16.43
C GLY A 559 -3.52 -6.17 15.78
N GLY A 560 -2.56 -7.00 15.40
CA GLY A 560 -1.38 -6.57 14.65
C GLY A 560 -0.80 -7.73 13.87
N MET A 561 0.02 -7.47 12.87
CA MET A 561 0.66 -8.48 12.05
C MET A 561 2.12 -8.66 12.47
N TYR A 562 2.38 -9.70 13.24
CA TYR A 562 3.71 -10.03 13.76
C TYR A 562 4.25 -11.26 13.05
N ALA A 563 5.54 -11.34 12.75
CA ALA A 563 6.08 -12.48 12.04
C ALA A 563 7.40 -12.99 12.63
N ILE A 564 7.53 -14.32 12.68
CA ILE A 564 8.79 -15.01 12.93
C ILE A 564 9.26 -15.60 11.61
N VAL A 565 10.43 -15.15 11.16
CA VAL A 565 11.04 -15.58 9.91
C VAL A 565 12.29 -16.35 10.21
N THR A 566 12.43 -17.49 9.56
CA THR A 566 13.55 -18.42 9.68
C THR A 566 13.91 -18.84 8.26
N ARG A 567 15.05 -19.52 8.06
CA ARG A 567 15.45 -19.98 6.73
C ARG A 567 14.36 -20.81 6.02
N ASP A 568 13.64 -21.64 6.78
CA ASP A 568 12.72 -22.64 6.23
C ASP A 568 11.24 -22.35 6.51
N SER A 569 10.92 -21.36 7.35
CA SER A 569 9.55 -21.10 7.82
C SER A 569 9.31 -19.62 8.05
N ARG A 570 8.12 -19.16 7.69
CA ARG A 570 7.59 -17.81 7.93
C ARG A 570 6.23 -17.96 8.60
N GLN A 571 6.14 -17.58 9.87
CA GLN A 571 4.91 -17.68 10.66
C GLN A 571 4.40 -16.29 10.98
N VAL A 572 3.14 -16.01 10.69
CA VAL A 572 2.49 -14.71 10.96
C VAL A 572 1.44 -14.88 12.03
N PHE A 573 1.37 -13.93 12.95
CA PHE A 573 0.52 -13.91 14.12
C PHE A 573 -0.30 -12.63 14.13
N THR A 574 -1.58 -12.73 14.51
CA THR A 574 -2.47 -11.58 14.69
C THR A 574 -2.48 -11.05 16.13
N GLN A 575 -1.96 -11.84 17.07
CA GLN A 575 -1.92 -11.58 18.50
C GLN A 575 -0.47 -11.55 18.99
N PHE A 576 -0.09 -10.45 19.66
CA PHE A 576 1.29 -10.25 20.09
C PHE A 576 1.75 -11.27 21.14
N GLY A 577 0.87 -11.66 22.08
CA GLY A 577 1.20 -12.65 23.10
C GLY A 577 1.58 -14.01 22.52
N GLU A 578 0.84 -14.51 21.54
CA GLU A 578 1.12 -15.79 20.87
C GLU A 578 2.41 -15.74 20.04
N PHE A 579 2.66 -14.60 19.39
CA PHE A 579 3.91 -14.31 18.72
C PHE A 579 5.10 -14.38 19.69
N VAL A 580 5.00 -13.73 20.85
CA VAL A 580 6.07 -13.74 21.87
C VAL A 580 6.28 -15.13 22.46
N ASP A 581 5.21 -15.85 22.79
CA ASP A 581 5.31 -17.23 23.29
C ASP A 581 6.03 -18.14 22.29
N THR A 582 5.71 -18.01 20.99
CA THR A 582 6.37 -18.78 19.94
C THR A 582 7.82 -18.34 19.72
N LEU A 583 8.10 -17.04 19.78
CA LEU A 583 9.45 -16.49 19.67
C LEU A 583 10.36 -17.06 20.78
N LEU A 584 9.89 -17.03 22.03
CA LEU A 584 10.62 -17.55 23.17
C LEU A 584 10.85 -19.07 23.07
N LEU A 585 9.88 -19.81 22.56
CA LEU A 585 10.03 -21.25 22.29
C LEU A 585 11.12 -21.52 21.25
N GLN A 586 11.14 -20.75 20.16
CA GLN A 586 12.12 -20.90 19.08
C GLN A 586 13.55 -20.52 19.55
N LEU A 587 13.70 -19.45 20.33
CA LEU A 587 14.99 -19.04 20.91
C LEU A 587 15.50 -20.08 21.93
N GLY A 588 14.61 -20.73 22.68
CA GLY A 588 14.96 -21.84 23.57
C GLY A 588 15.44 -23.12 22.84
N ALA A 589 15.31 -23.19 21.51
CA ALA A 589 15.73 -24.31 20.67
C ALA A 589 17.07 -24.05 19.93
N ASP A 590 18.00 -23.35 20.59
CA ASP A 590 19.34 -22.97 20.09
C ASP A 590 19.32 -22.02 18.85
N ARG A 591 18.24 -21.25 18.66
CA ARG A 591 18.19 -20.19 17.64
C ARG A 591 18.52 -18.85 18.25
N GLU A 592 19.07 -17.95 17.45
CA GLU A 592 19.39 -16.59 17.89
C GLU A 592 18.71 -15.52 17.03
N ILE A 593 18.49 -14.33 17.60
CA ILE A 593 17.94 -13.20 16.86
C ILE A 593 19.01 -12.69 15.88
N ALA A 594 18.70 -12.76 14.59
CA ALA A 594 19.56 -12.21 13.54
C ALA A 594 19.21 -10.75 13.25
N ARG A 595 17.91 -10.44 13.21
CA ARG A 595 17.38 -9.13 12.82
C ARG A 595 15.99 -8.91 13.39
N ILE A 596 15.68 -7.66 13.71
CA ILE A 596 14.31 -7.20 14.00
C ILE A 596 13.99 -6.06 13.04
N ARG A 597 12.79 -6.11 12.44
CA ARG A 597 12.23 -5.03 11.65
C ARG A 597 10.86 -4.65 12.17
N SER A 598 10.60 -3.36 12.31
CA SER A 598 9.27 -2.87 12.62
C SER A 598 8.84 -1.76 11.67
N LYS A 599 7.53 -1.67 11.46
CA LYS A 599 6.85 -0.53 10.86
C LYS A 599 5.81 -0.04 11.84
N ASP A 600 6.28 0.75 12.78
CA ASP A 600 5.57 1.09 14.01
C ASP A 600 5.74 2.58 14.31
N VAL A 601 4.87 3.11 15.16
CA VAL A 601 5.00 4.48 15.66
C VAL A 601 6.29 4.57 16.47
N LEU A 602 7.17 5.51 16.13
CA LEU A 602 8.49 5.62 16.75
C LEU A 602 8.53 6.78 17.73
N ASP A 603 8.93 6.49 18.96
CA ASP A 603 9.29 7.47 19.97
C ASP A 603 10.81 7.45 20.13
N THR A 604 11.48 8.41 19.50
CA THR A 604 12.94 8.52 19.55
C THR A 604 13.44 9.09 20.88
N ALA A 605 12.58 9.73 21.68
CA ALA A 605 12.94 10.21 23.01
C ALA A 605 12.94 9.07 24.03
N GLU A 606 11.96 8.17 23.93
CA GLU A 606 11.83 6.98 24.80
C GLU A 606 12.54 5.74 24.24
N LEU A 607 13.14 5.81 23.04
CA LEU A 607 13.77 4.69 22.34
C LEU A 607 12.83 3.49 22.19
N ALA A 608 11.62 3.78 21.72
CA ALA A 608 10.53 2.82 21.66
C ALA A 608 9.85 2.84 20.30
N SER A 609 9.37 1.67 19.90
CA SER A 609 8.45 1.48 18.78
C SER A 609 7.15 0.91 19.35
N THR A 610 6.03 1.58 19.10
CA THR A 610 4.70 1.06 19.43
C THR A 610 3.90 0.89 18.15
N GLY A 611 3.42 -0.32 17.88
CA GLY A 611 2.60 -0.47 16.68
C GLY A 611 2.04 -1.86 16.47
N ARG A 612 1.92 -2.21 15.20
CA ARG A 612 1.13 -3.35 14.74
C ARG A 612 1.94 -4.23 13.80
N GLN A 613 3.18 -3.91 13.48
CA GLN A 613 3.98 -4.68 12.53
C GLN A 613 5.41 -4.88 13.03
N LEU A 614 5.72 -6.12 13.42
CA LEU A 614 7.04 -6.52 13.88
C LEU A 614 7.43 -7.85 13.24
N VAL A 615 8.61 -7.90 12.62
CA VAL A 615 9.18 -9.10 12.02
C VAL A 615 10.50 -9.42 12.71
N VAL A 616 10.59 -10.60 13.30
CA VAL A 616 11.81 -11.11 13.94
C VAL A 616 12.38 -12.22 13.09
N PHE A 617 13.64 -12.05 12.67
CA PHE A 617 14.38 -13.03 11.90
C PHE A 617 15.28 -13.83 12.84
N LEU A 618 15.12 -15.15 12.82
CA LEU A 618 15.92 -16.09 13.58
C LEU A 618 16.84 -16.85 12.64
N ARG A 619 18.04 -17.20 13.14
CA ARG A 619 18.99 -18.06 12.45
C ARG A 619 19.42 -19.24 13.29
#